data_AF-A0A2D7AJ29-F1
#
_entry.id   AF-A0A2D7AJ29-F1
#
_cell.length_a   1.000
_cell.length_b   1.000
_cell.length_c   1.000
_cell.angle_alpha   90.00
_cell.angle_beta   90.00
_cell.angle_gamma   90.00
#
_symmetry.space_group_name_H-M   'P 1'
#
loop_
_entity.id
_entity.type
_entity.pdbx_description
1 polymer ?
#
loop_
_entity_poly.entity_id
_entity_poly.type
_entity_poly.pdbx_seq_one_letter_code
_entity_poly.pdbx_strand_id
1 'polypeptide(L)'
;MTDPRFFQTAGPFTLGDVLEHLGLGPDILPGTFGRSADTPTEVDYDLLLTDVAPLSEADPGHLSFFHNSAYAEALRTTRAGAVFVTPDAETLVPAGVTRIVVQDPYRCFGQAATLFHPPTVTTETIIDPSAQVSPDAQLGAGVNIGPFVHIGAGAQVGAGSVLQAHVSIGENVRLGRDCIVCTGASLSHALVGDRAHIKPGARVGQSGFGWALGQHRDGYGLHQRIPQLGRVILGDDVEIGANATVDRGSGPDTVIGTGTVIDNHCLIAHNVRIGQRCVMAGFSGVAGSGILEDDVVVGARVSILGHIRVGAGTVVMAGSQVTKSFPGGMRLSGVPATEHRQYLREQATLRQLAQQQPDAGTEPLTGSTPPVNASQTTAQIPTPISDKGDTTNG
;
A
#
# COMPACT_ATOMS: atom_id res chain seq x y z
N MET A 1 -4.40 19.04 -15.26
CA MET A 1 -5.29 19.75 -14.29
C MET A 1 -6.14 18.75 -13.52
N THR A 2 -6.45 19.05 -12.25
CA THR A 2 -7.36 18.25 -11.41
C THR A 2 -8.77 18.26 -12.01
N ASP A 3 -9.45 17.12 -11.95
CA ASP A 3 -10.80 16.99 -12.51
C ASP A 3 -11.84 17.51 -11.51
N PRO A 4 -12.55 18.63 -11.81
CA PRO A 4 -13.43 19.29 -10.86
C PRO A 4 -14.69 18.47 -10.53
N ARG A 5 -14.94 17.37 -11.25
CA ARG A 5 -16.00 16.42 -10.89
C ARG A 5 -15.67 15.65 -9.62
N PHE A 6 -14.39 15.49 -9.31
CA PHE A 6 -13.90 14.64 -8.22
C PHE A 6 -13.16 15.42 -7.13
N PHE A 7 -12.50 16.54 -7.50
CA PHE A 7 -11.66 17.30 -6.60
C PHE A 7 -12.11 18.76 -6.55
N GLN A 8 -12.26 19.30 -5.34
CA GLN A 8 -12.44 20.73 -5.11
C GLN A 8 -11.12 21.30 -4.59
N THR A 9 -10.60 22.29 -5.29
CA THR A 9 -9.37 22.97 -4.89
C THR A 9 -9.71 24.06 -3.87
N ALA A 10 -9.03 24.07 -2.72
CA ALA A 10 -9.28 25.02 -1.62
C ALA A 10 -8.68 26.42 -1.85
N GLY A 11 -7.82 26.56 -2.85
CA GLY A 11 -7.13 27.82 -3.17
C GLY A 11 -8.03 28.89 -3.82
N PRO A 12 -7.43 30.00 -4.28
CA PRO A 12 -5.99 30.18 -4.39
C PRO A 12 -5.29 30.55 -3.07
N PHE A 13 -4.01 30.22 -2.98
CA PHE A 13 -3.11 30.55 -1.86
C PHE A 13 -1.93 31.37 -2.37
N THR A 14 -1.43 32.29 -1.56
CA THR A 14 -0.17 32.96 -1.88
C THR A 14 1.00 32.00 -1.68
N LEU A 15 2.13 32.26 -2.35
CA LEU A 15 3.36 31.52 -2.07
C LEU A 15 3.77 31.67 -0.60
N GLY A 16 3.51 32.82 0.02
CA GLY A 16 3.64 33.02 1.47
C GLY A 16 2.86 32.00 2.30
N ASP A 17 1.57 31.83 2.03
CA ASP A 17 0.70 30.87 2.73
C ASP A 17 1.23 29.43 2.59
N VAL A 18 1.66 29.06 1.38
CA VAL A 18 2.24 27.73 1.11
C VAL A 18 3.52 27.53 1.91
N LEU A 19 4.41 28.52 1.92
CA LEU A 19 5.68 28.42 2.66
C LEU A 19 5.45 28.42 4.17
N GLU A 20 4.50 29.21 4.69
CA GLU A 20 4.12 29.20 6.10
C GLU A 20 3.56 27.83 6.52
N HIS A 21 2.68 27.23 5.71
CA HIS A 21 2.14 25.89 5.93
C HIS A 21 3.25 24.82 6.04
N LEU A 22 4.36 25.00 5.31
CA LEU A 22 5.53 24.11 5.35
C LEU A 22 6.52 24.45 6.48
N GLY A 23 6.31 25.53 7.23
CA GLY A 23 7.28 26.05 8.21
C GLY A 23 8.52 26.67 7.57
N LEU A 24 8.38 27.24 6.36
CA LEU A 24 9.42 27.86 5.53
C LEU A 24 9.23 29.38 5.33
N GLY A 25 8.42 30.03 6.19
CA GLY A 25 8.12 31.46 6.11
C GLY A 25 9.33 32.41 6.23
N PRO A 26 9.15 33.71 5.91
CA PRO A 26 10.23 34.70 5.83
C PRO A 26 10.99 34.94 7.15
N ASP A 27 10.31 34.79 8.30
CA ASP A 27 10.88 34.97 9.64
C ASP A 27 11.46 33.68 10.25
N ILE A 28 11.45 32.57 9.51
CA ILE A 28 11.84 31.26 10.02
C ILE A 28 13.30 30.96 9.64
N LEU A 29 14.18 30.93 10.65
CA LEU A 29 15.53 30.35 10.61
C LEU A 29 15.51 28.98 9.91
N PRO A 30 16.58 28.51 9.25
CA PRO A 30 16.58 27.25 8.50
C PRO A 30 16.00 26.10 9.34
N GLY A 31 14.73 25.75 9.07
CA GLY A 31 13.99 24.68 9.71
C GLY A 31 14.35 23.31 9.14
N THR A 32 13.60 22.29 9.54
CA THR A 32 13.77 20.85 9.24
C THR A 32 13.97 20.48 7.77
N PHE A 33 13.63 21.38 6.83
CA PHE A 33 13.74 21.18 5.38
C PHE A 33 14.93 21.91 4.73
N GLY A 34 15.72 22.65 5.52
CA GLY A 34 16.98 23.28 5.14
C GLY A 34 16.86 24.26 3.98
N ARG A 35 16.55 25.53 4.27
CA ARG A 35 16.70 26.63 3.29
C ARG A 35 18.19 26.77 2.94
N SER A 36 18.54 26.76 1.66
CA SER A 36 19.90 27.12 1.23
C SER A 36 20.17 28.59 1.57
N ALA A 37 21.36 28.90 2.10
CA ALA A 37 21.79 30.25 2.44
C ALA A 37 21.79 31.21 1.22
N ASP A 38 21.77 30.67 0.01
CA ASP A 38 21.84 31.40 -1.26
C ASP A 38 20.48 31.56 -1.96
N THR A 39 19.36 31.40 -1.23
CA THR A 39 18.03 31.65 -1.82
C THR A 39 17.96 33.12 -2.26
N PRO A 40 17.74 33.43 -3.56
CA PRO A 40 17.75 34.81 -4.05
C PRO A 40 16.73 35.68 -3.32
N THR A 41 17.08 36.95 -3.16
CA THR A 41 16.44 37.97 -2.32
C THR A 41 15.09 38.49 -2.87
N GLU A 42 14.59 37.96 -3.99
CA GLU A 42 13.31 38.35 -4.59
C GLU A 42 12.45 37.11 -4.85
N VAL A 43 11.95 36.49 -3.77
CA VAL A 43 10.80 35.59 -3.86
C VAL A 43 9.56 36.46 -3.75
N ASP A 44 8.72 36.46 -4.80
CA ASP A 44 7.41 37.09 -4.74
C ASP A 44 6.48 36.25 -3.87
N TYR A 45 6.37 36.62 -2.59
CA TYR A 45 5.50 35.95 -1.63
C TYR A 45 4.02 36.13 -1.95
N ASP A 46 3.66 37.17 -2.70
CA ASP A 46 2.28 37.46 -3.11
C ASP A 46 1.87 36.69 -4.37
N LEU A 47 2.78 35.91 -4.96
CA LEU A 47 2.50 35.04 -6.10
C LEU A 47 1.31 34.12 -5.78
N LEU A 48 0.24 34.30 -6.54
CA LEU A 48 -1.00 33.56 -6.33
C LEU A 48 -0.95 32.20 -7.04
N LEU A 49 -1.03 31.13 -6.24
CA LEU A 49 -1.05 29.75 -6.70
C LEU A 49 -2.48 29.21 -6.57
N THR A 50 -3.04 28.73 -7.66
CA THR A 50 -4.41 28.21 -7.73
C THR A 50 -4.49 26.71 -7.49
N ASP A 51 -3.48 25.94 -7.88
CA ASP A 51 -3.44 24.47 -7.74
C ASP A 51 -2.00 23.93 -7.84
N VAL A 52 -1.84 22.60 -7.81
CA VAL A 52 -0.60 21.88 -8.10
C VAL A 52 -0.66 21.21 -9.48
N ALA A 53 0.48 21.10 -10.16
CA ALA A 53 0.57 20.43 -11.47
C ALA A 53 1.96 19.82 -11.72
N PRO A 54 2.06 18.76 -12.55
CA PRO A 54 3.35 18.26 -13.01
C PRO A 54 4.05 19.28 -13.92
N LEU A 55 5.39 19.27 -13.94
CA LEU A 55 6.22 20.24 -14.65
C LEU A 55 5.80 20.50 -16.11
N SER A 56 5.38 19.45 -16.83
CA SER A 56 5.00 19.50 -18.25
C SER A 56 3.63 20.13 -18.51
N GLU A 57 2.74 20.18 -17.52
CA GLU A 57 1.38 20.74 -17.64
C GLU A 57 1.19 21.99 -16.77
N ALA A 58 2.18 22.36 -15.98
CA ALA A 58 2.10 23.49 -15.07
C ALA A 58 2.03 24.82 -15.84
N ASP A 59 1.22 25.72 -15.30
CA ASP A 59 0.97 27.07 -15.79
C ASP A 59 1.33 28.06 -14.67
N PRO A 60 1.35 29.38 -14.93
CA PRO A 60 1.84 30.35 -13.94
C PRO A 60 1.10 30.37 -12.60
N GLY A 61 -0.12 29.80 -12.52
CA GLY A 61 -0.85 29.62 -11.27
C GLY A 61 -0.55 28.30 -10.54
N HIS A 62 0.35 27.45 -11.04
CA HIS A 62 0.60 26.13 -10.47
C HIS A 62 1.89 26.04 -9.68
N LEU A 63 1.85 25.28 -8.58
CA LEU A 63 3.01 24.80 -7.85
C LEU A 63 3.44 23.42 -8.37
N SER A 64 4.73 23.23 -8.57
CA SER A 64 5.31 21.96 -9.03
C SER A 64 6.57 21.60 -8.21
N PHE A 65 7.20 20.47 -8.55
CA PHE A 65 8.46 20.04 -7.97
C PHE A 65 9.35 19.34 -8.99
N PHE A 66 10.63 19.21 -8.65
CA PHE A 66 11.58 18.39 -9.37
C PHE A 66 12.44 17.57 -8.41
N HIS A 67 12.46 16.24 -8.58
CA HIS A 67 13.34 15.34 -7.81
C HIS A 67 14.03 14.25 -8.64
N ASN A 68 13.68 14.09 -9.92
CA ASN A 68 14.18 12.99 -10.76
C ASN A 68 14.77 13.55 -12.04
N SER A 69 16.05 13.27 -12.26
CA SER A 69 16.83 13.76 -13.40
C SER A 69 16.26 13.36 -14.76
N ALA A 70 15.46 12.29 -14.84
CA ALA A 70 14.74 11.92 -16.06
C ALA A 70 13.79 13.03 -16.56
N TYR A 71 13.34 13.92 -15.68
CA TYR A 71 12.45 15.04 -16.01
C TYR A 71 13.18 16.38 -16.17
N ALA A 72 14.52 16.38 -16.33
CA ALA A 72 15.30 17.62 -16.43
C ALA A 72 14.83 18.52 -17.60
N GLU A 73 14.39 17.92 -18.70
CA GLU A 73 13.85 18.69 -19.83
C GLU A 73 12.49 19.31 -19.53
N ALA A 74 11.63 18.60 -18.80
CA ALA A 74 10.36 19.14 -18.33
C ALA A 74 10.59 20.30 -17.35
N LEU A 75 11.63 20.25 -16.52
CA LEU A 75 12.02 21.37 -15.66
C LEU A 75 12.45 22.59 -16.48
N ARG A 76 13.33 22.41 -17.47
CA ARG A 76 13.83 23.51 -18.32
C ARG A 76 12.73 24.23 -19.11
N THR A 77 11.62 23.55 -19.37
CA THR A 77 10.54 24.05 -20.23
C THR A 77 9.24 24.36 -19.47
N THR A 78 9.23 24.20 -18.14
CA THR A 78 8.02 24.40 -17.33
C THR A 78 7.56 25.85 -17.34
N ARG A 79 6.24 26.05 -17.19
CA ARG A 79 5.62 27.36 -17.01
C ARG A 79 4.97 27.52 -15.64
N ALA A 80 5.33 26.65 -14.68
CA ALA A 80 4.85 26.73 -13.30
C ALA A 80 5.08 28.12 -12.71
N GLY A 81 4.18 28.57 -11.82
CA GLY A 81 4.40 29.77 -11.03
C GLY A 81 5.57 29.58 -10.07
N ALA A 82 5.59 28.44 -9.37
CA ALA A 82 6.67 28.09 -8.47
C ALA A 82 7.05 26.60 -8.55
N VAL A 83 8.32 26.28 -8.29
CA VAL A 83 8.84 24.91 -8.32
C VAL A 83 9.76 24.64 -7.13
N PHE A 84 9.48 23.57 -6.37
CA PHE A 84 10.45 23.02 -5.42
C PHE A 84 11.58 22.29 -6.16
N VAL A 85 12.82 22.65 -5.87
CA VAL A 85 14.02 22.06 -6.48
C VAL A 85 15.10 21.80 -5.44
N THR A 86 15.96 20.82 -5.72
CA THR A 86 17.19 20.64 -4.94
C THR A 86 18.23 21.70 -5.32
N PRO A 87 19.23 21.98 -4.44
CA PRO A 87 20.27 22.96 -4.73
C PRO A 87 21.04 22.72 -6.05
N ASP A 88 21.28 21.47 -6.42
CA ASP A 88 21.98 21.10 -7.66
C ASP A 88 21.15 21.30 -8.93
N ALA A 89 19.81 21.34 -8.82
CA ALA A 89 18.90 21.54 -9.93
C ALA A 89 18.45 23.00 -10.11
N GLU A 90 18.85 23.90 -9.20
CA GLU A 90 18.42 25.31 -9.18
C GLU A 90 18.68 26.02 -10.52
N THR A 91 19.84 25.75 -11.13
CA THR A 91 20.26 26.37 -12.40
C THR A 91 19.49 25.90 -13.63
N LEU A 92 18.72 24.81 -13.50
CA LEU A 92 17.89 24.27 -14.58
C LEU A 92 16.52 24.96 -14.68
N VAL A 93 16.14 25.75 -13.67
CA VAL A 93 14.85 26.44 -13.65
C VAL A 93 14.88 27.59 -14.67
N PRO A 94 13.89 27.68 -15.58
CA PRO A 94 13.85 28.74 -16.58
C PRO A 94 13.63 30.11 -15.93
N ALA A 95 14.11 31.16 -16.61
CA ALA A 95 13.88 32.54 -16.19
C ALA A 95 12.37 32.84 -16.15
N GLY A 96 11.90 33.49 -15.08
CA GLY A 96 10.49 33.82 -14.87
C GLY A 96 9.69 32.81 -14.06
N VAL A 97 10.28 31.66 -13.70
CA VAL A 97 9.67 30.69 -12.75
C VAL A 97 10.29 30.87 -11.36
N THR A 98 9.45 30.98 -10.33
CA THR A 98 9.93 31.10 -8.95
C THR A 98 10.48 29.76 -8.46
N ARG A 99 11.76 29.73 -8.12
CA ARG A 99 12.41 28.52 -7.60
C ARG A 99 12.46 28.51 -6.08
N ILE A 100 12.07 27.40 -5.48
CA ILE A 100 12.10 27.20 -4.03
C ILE A 100 13.09 26.08 -3.73
N VAL A 101 14.28 26.44 -3.24
CA VAL A 101 15.37 25.49 -3.02
C VAL A 101 15.19 24.80 -1.68
N VAL A 102 15.00 23.48 -1.70
CA VAL A 102 14.75 22.61 -0.54
C VAL A 102 15.53 21.31 -0.65
N GLN A 103 15.79 20.63 0.47
CA GLN A 103 16.51 19.35 0.45
C GLN A 103 15.66 18.18 -0.09
N ASP A 104 14.33 18.23 0.12
CA ASP A 104 13.40 17.18 -0.30
C ASP A 104 12.19 17.78 -1.02
N PRO A 105 12.31 18.06 -2.34
CA PRO A 105 11.24 18.65 -3.12
C PRO A 105 9.97 17.80 -3.17
N TYR A 106 10.12 16.47 -3.20
CA TYR A 106 8.98 15.57 -3.30
C TYR A 106 8.13 15.61 -2.03
N ARG A 107 8.77 15.60 -0.86
CA ARG A 107 8.07 15.73 0.41
C ARG A 107 7.43 17.10 0.59
N CYS A 108 8.13 18.19 0.25
CA CYS A 108 7.59 19.54 0.33
C CYS A 108 6.35 19.69 -0.56
N PHE A 109 6.42 19.16 -1.78
CA PHE A 109 5.28 19.13 -2.69
C PHE A 109 4.11 18.31 -2.13
N GLY A 110 4.38 17.12 -1.61
CA GLY A 110 3.34 16.27 -1.00
C GLY A 110 2.61 17.00 0.12
N GLN A 111 3.33 17.69 1.00
CA GLN A 111 2.73 18.49 2.07
C GLN A 111 1.97 19.71 1.52
N ALA A 112 2.57 20.48 0.61
CA ALA A 112 1.90 21.63 0.01
C ALA A 112 0.62 21.23 -0.74
N ALA A 113 0.61 20.10 -1.44
CA ALA A 113 -0.57 19.60 -2.14
C ALA A 113 -1.76 19.34 -1.18
N THR A 114 -1.50 19.01 0.09
CA THR A 114 -2.59 18.87 1.09
C THR A 114 -3.25 20.19 1.47
N LEU A 115 -2.60 21.34 1.24
CA LEU A 115 -3.21 22.65 1.41
C LEU A 115 -4.23 22.93 0.29
N PHE A 116 -3.90 22.57 -0.96
CA PHE A 116 -4.78 22.71 -2.12
C PHE A 116 -5.92 21.70 -2.13
N HIS A 117 -5.66 20.48 -1.64
CA HIS A 117 -6.61 19.36 -1.59
C HIS A 117 -6.69 18.79 -0.16
N PRO A 118 -7.26 19.55 0.80
CA PRO A 118 -7.34 19.10 2.18
C PRO A 118 -8.27 17.90 2.32
N PRO A 119 -7.97 16.95 3.23
CA PRO A 119 -8.91 15.90 3.55
C PRO A 119 -10.21 16.51 4.11
N THR A 120 -11.35 15.93 3.76
CA THR A 120 -12.65 16.37 4.29
C THR A 120 -12.73 16.06 5.78
N VAL A 121 -12.69 17.09 6.63
CA VAL A 121 -12.88 16.97 8.08
C VAL A 121 -14.23 17.57 8.44
N THR A 122 -15.13 16.78 9.03
CA THR A 122 -16.39 17.26 9.58
C THR A 122 -16.29 17.32 11.10
N THR A 123 -16.61 18.45 11.70
CA THR A 123 -16.60 18.60 13.17
C THR A 123 -17.89 18.09 13.82
N GLU A 124 -18.96 17.93 13.05
CA GLU A 124 -20.24 17.42 13.52
C GLU A 124 -20.31 15.90 13.40
N THR A 125 -20.88 15.25 14.41
CA THR A 125 -21.21 13.82 14.32
C THR A 125 -22.41 13.66 13.39
N ILE A 126 -22.23 12.93 12.30
CA ILE A 126 -23.27 12.66 11.30
C ILE A 126 -23.47 11.16 11.22
N ILE A 127 -24.71 10.69 11.42
CA ILE A 127 -25.05 9.27 11.30
C ILE A 127 -26.17 9.15 10.28
N ASP A 128 -25.89 8.46 9.17
CA ASP A 128 -26.90 8.19 8.16
C ASP A 128 -28.05 7.33 8.74
N PRO A 129 -29.33 7.63 8.46
CA PRO A 129 -30.46 6.88 9.00
C PRO A 129 -30.49 5.38 8.65
N SER A 130 -29.78 4.97 7.60
CA SER A 130 -29.66 3.56 7.20
C SER A 130 -28.54 2.79 7.91
N ALA A 131 -27.70 3.48 8.69
CA ALA A 131 -26.64 2.85 9.47
C ALA A 131 -27.22 2.03 10.64
N GLN A 132 -26.63 0.87 10.90
CA GLN A 132 -26.97 -0.01 12.01
C GLN A 132 -25.86 0.03 13.05
N VAL A 133 -26.10 0.76 14.14
CA VAL A 133 -25.14 0.92 15.24
C VAL A 133 -25.68 0.19 16.47
N SER A 134 -24.88 -0.72 17.04
CA SER A 134 -25.23 -1.40 18.29
C SER A 134 -25.46 -0.40 19.42
N PRO A 135 -26.47 -0.58 20.29
CA PRO A 135 -26.76 0.36 21.38
C PRO A 135 -25.62 0.56 22.40
N ASP A 136 -24.71 -0.41 22.51
CA ASP A 136 -23.55 -0.38 23.40
C ASP A 136 -22.23 0.02 22.71
N ALA A 137 -22.28 0.36 21.41
CA ALA A 137 -21.14 0.90 20.70
C ALA A 137 -20.83 2.33 21.18
N GLN A 138 -19.54 2.69 21.21
CA GLN A 138 -19.06 3.98 21.69
C GLN A 138 -18.54 4.79 20.50
N LEU A 139 -19.12 5.98 20.29
CA LEU A 139 -18.75 6.88 19.21
C LEU A 139 -18.16 8.17 19.78
N GLY A 140 -17.01 8.58 19.25
CA GLY A 140 -16.39 9.86 19.55
C GLY A 140 -17.13 11.05 18.92
N ALA A 141 -16.75 12.26 19.32
CA ALA A 141 -17.25 13.49 18.72
C ALA A 141 -16.79 13.63 17.25
N GLY A 142 -17.64 14.18 16.38
CA GLY A 142 -17.30 14.42 14.98
C GLY A 142 -17.23 13.16 14.11
N VAL A 143 -17.72 12.01 14.61
CA VAL A 143 -17.74 10.76 13.82
C VAL A 143 -18.78 10.86 12.71
N ASN A 144 -18.37 10.52 11.49
CA ASN A 144 -19.26 10.49 10.33
C ASN A 144 -19.50 9.03 9.89
N ILE A 145 -20.76 8.60 9.90
CA ILE A 145 -21.20 7.25 9.57
C ILE A 145 -22.10 7.32 8.34
N GLY A 146 -21.60 6.80 7.23
CA GLY A 146 -22.29 6.78 5.95
C GLY A 146 -23.40 5.71 5.85
N PRO A 147 -24.07 5.65 4.69
CA PRO A 147 -25.18 4.75 4.45
C PRO A 147 -24.83 3.27 4.63
N PHE A 148 -25.73 2.49 5.22
CA PHE A 148 -25.62 1.03 5.39
C PHE A 148 -24.36 0.56 6.12
N VAL A 149 -23.73 1.41 6.92
CA VAL A 149 -22.64 1.01 7.82
C VAL A 149 -23.19 0.12 8.94
N HIS A 150 -22.44 -0.91 9.32
CA HIS A 150 -22.73 -1.74 10.48
C HIS A 150 -21.64 -1.58 11.54
N ILE A 151 -22.03 -1.30 12.79
CA ILE A 151 -21.15 -1.24 13.96
C ILE A 151 -21.65 -2.21 15.02
N GLY A 152 -20.85 -3.25 15.28
CA GLY A 152 -21.15 -4.33 16.20
C GLY A 152 -21.05 -3.95 17.68
N ALA A 153 -21.49 -4.87 18.54
CA ALA A 153 -21.53 -4.67 19.98
C ALA A 153 -20.16 -4.41 20.60
N GLY A 154 -20.10 -3.51 21.58
CA GLY A 154 -18.87 -3.10 22.28
C GLY A 154 -17.81 -2.43 21.41
N ALA A 155 -18.08 -2.16 20.12
CA ALA A 155 -17.14 -1.48 19.24
C ALA A 155 -16.91 -0.02 19.67
N GLN A 156 -15.72 0.50 19.39
CA GLN A 156 -15.32 1.86 19.73
C GLN A 156 -14.78 2.57 18.50
N VAL A 157 -15.34 3.73 18.20
CA VAL A 157 -14.93 4.58 17.07
C VAL A 157 -14.46 5.92 17.61
N GLY A 158 -13.17 6.21 17.47
CA GLY A 158 -12.57 7.45 17.96
C GLY A 158 -13.09 8.70 17.26
N ALA A 159 -12.90 9.85 17.90
CA ALA A 159 -13.38 11.15 17.42
C ALA A 159 -12.83 11.50 16.03
N GLY A 160 -13.61 12.22 15.23
CA GLY A 160 -13.25 12.66 13.88
C GLY A 160 -13.17 11.54 12.82
N SER A 161 -13.39 10.28 13.21
CA SER A 161 -13.31 9.16 12.28
C SER A 161 -14.49 9.12 11.30
N VAL A 162 -14.21 8.75 10.06
CA VAL A 162 -15.17 8.68 8.94
C VAL A 162 -15.31 7.23 8.49
N LEU A 163 -16.53 6.71 8.54
CA LEU A 163 -16.91 5.40 8.02
C LEU A 163 -17.79 5.60 6.78
N GLN A 164 -17.25 5.29 5.60
CA GLN A 164 -17.99 5.40 4.35
C GLN A 164 -19.06 4.31 4.20
N ALA A 165 -19.86 4.40 3.13
CA ALA A 165 -20.96 3.48 2.89
C ALA A 165 -20.54 1.99 2.95
N HIS A 166 -21.42 1.14 3.45
CA HIS A 166 -21.22 -0.31 3.51
C HIS A 166 -19.97 -0.80 4.29
N VAL A 167 -19.40 0.04 5.16
CA VAL A 167 -18.34 -0.40 6.09
C VAL A 167 -18.94 -1.31 7.16
N SER A 168 -18.19 -2.35 7.53
CA SER A 168 -18.55 -3.24 8.65
C SER A 168 -17.47 -3.22 9.73
N ILE A 169 -17.84 -2.74 10.91
CA ILE A 169 -17.03 -2.76 12.12
C ILE A 169 -17.58 -3.86 13.02
N GLY A 170 -16.81 -4.94 13.21
CA GLY A 170 -17.20 -6.08 14.03
C GLY A 170 -17.22 -5.78 15.53
N GLU A 171 -17.71 -6.75 16.30
CA GLU A 171 -17.79 -6.66 17.77
C GLU A 171 -16.42 -6.36 18.40
N ASN A 172 -16.42 -5.49 19.41
CA ASN A 172 -15.26 -5.10 20.21
C ASN A 172 -14.06 -4.54 19.42
N VAL A 173 -14.23 -4.26 18.11
CA VAL A 173 -13.22 -3.57 17.32
C VAL A 173 -13.02 -2.17 17.88
N ARG A 174 -11.76 -1.73 17.96
CA ARG A 174 -11.41 -0.37 18.38
C ARG A 174 -10.72 0.34 17.24
N LEU A 175 -11.28 1.48 16.87
CA LEU A 175 -10.73 2.41 15.91
C LEU A 175 -10.32 3.68 16.64
N GLY A 176 -9.09 4.16 16.39
CA GLY A 176 -8.59 5.42 16.92
C GLY A 176 -9.32 6.63 16.37
N ARG A 177 -8.74 7.80 16.63
CA ARG A 177 -9.23 9.10 16.16
C ARG A 177 -8.85 9.34 14.71
N ASP A 178 -9.61 10.19 14.03
CA ASP A 178 -9.31 10.71 12.70
C ASP A 178 -9.02 9.61 11.66
N CYS A 179 -9.61 8.43 11.84
CA CYS A 179 -9.45 7.32 10.93
C CYS A 179 -10.44 7.42 9.76
N ILE A 180 -10.02 6.97 8.58
CA ILE A 180 -10.88 6.90 7.41
C ILE A 180 -11.03 5.44 7.02
N VAL A 181 -12.25 4.91 7.11
CA VAL A 181 -12.59 3.57 6.64
C VAL A 181 -13.48 3.68 5.42
N CYS A 182 -12.93 3.28 4.28
CA CYS A 182 -13.53 3.48 2.98
C CYS A 182 -14.54 2.39 2.62
N THR A 183 -15.35 2.68 1.60
CA THR A 183 -16.53 1.88 1.23
C THR A 183 -16.25 0.38 1.11
N GLY A 184 -17.14 -0.43 1.69
CA GLY A 184 -17.08 -1.90 1.62
C GLY A 184 -15.95 -2.58 2.40
N ALA A 185 -15.09 -1.83 3.10
CA ALA A 185 -14.09 -2.40 4.00
C ALA A 185 -14.74 -3.08 5.22
N SER A 186 -14.09 -4.11 5.76
CA SER A 186 -14.56 -4.81 6.96
C SER A 186 -13.44 -5.08 7.96
N LEU A 187 -13.68 -4.71 9.21
CA LEU A 187 -12.75 -4.89 10.32
C LEU A 187 -13.38 -5.83 11.35
N SER A 188 -12.64 -6.82 11.83
CA SER A 188 -13.05 -7.70 12.92
C SER A 188 -11.83 -8.05 13.77
N HIS A 189 -11.98 -8.29 15.07
CA HIS A 189 -10.86 -8.67 15.95
C HIS A 189 -9.64 -7.76 15.83
N ALA A 190 -9.86 -6.45 15.68
CA ALA A 190 -8.83 -5.47 15.36
C ALA A 190 -8.78 -4.35 16.39
N LEU A 191 -7.56 -3.94 16.73
CA LEU A 191 -7.25 -2.70 17.43
C LEU A 191 -6.47 -1.81 16.45
N VAL A 192 -7.02 -0.65 16.14
CA VAL A 192 -6.48 0.28 15.14
C VAL A 192 -6.15 1.60 15.82
N GLY A 193 -4.93 2.09 15.59
CA GLY A 193 -4.44 3.37 16.09
C GLY A 193 -5.13 4.57 15.44
N ASP A 194 -4.61 5.76 15.74
CA ASP A 194 -5.12 7.02 15.22
C ASP A 194 -4.69 7.25 13.75
N ARG A 195 -5.49 8.01 13.00
CA ARG A 195 -5.18 8.45 11.62
C ARG A 195 -4.93 7.29 10.64
N ALA A 196 -5.50 6.12 10.91
CA ALA A 196 -5.42 4.99 9.99
C ALA A 196 -6.32 5.21 8.76
N HIS A 197 -5.84 4.81 7.59
CA HIS A 197 -6.60 4.88 6.34
C HIS A 197 -6.81 3.48 5.77
N ILE A 198 -8.03 2.99 5.84
CA ILE A 198 -8.42 1.65 5.38
C ILE A 198 -9.18 1.80 4.08
N LYS A 199 -8.54 1.49 2.95
CA LYS A 199 -9.06 1.73 1.60
C LYS A 199 -10.19 0.76 1.19
N PRO A 200 -10.93 1.07 0.11
CA PRO A 200 -12.11 0.32 -0.28
C PRO A 200 -11.90 -1.20 -0.36
N GLY A 201 -12.84 -1.95 0.21
CA GLY A 201 -12.84 -3.42 0.16
C GLY A 201 -11.76 -4.13 1.00
N ALA A 202 -10.91 -3.40 1.73
CA ALA A 202 -9.90 -4.02 2.60
C ALA A 202 -10.55 -4.90 3.69
N ARG A 203 -9.88 -6.01 4.02
CA ARG A 203 -10.36 -6.99 5.01
C ARG A 203 -9.35 -7.13 6.14
N VAL A 204 -9.71 -6.71 7.35
CA VAL A 204 -8.83 -6.72 8.52
C VAL A 204 -9.36 -7.66 9.60
N GLY A 205 -8.48 -8.53 10.07
CA GLY A 205 -8.69 -9.50 11.14
C GLY A 205 -9.57 -10.70 10.78
N GLN A 206 -9.55 -11.07 9.49
CA GLN A 206 -10.07 -12.36 9.06
C GLN A 206 -9.23 -13.50 9.62
N SER A 207 -9.79 -14.71 9.70
CA SER A 207 -9.04 -15.86 10.19
C SER A 207 -8.01 -16.29 9.14
N GLY A 208 -6.74 -16.33 9.53
CA GLY A 208 -5.69 -16.86 8.65
C GLY A 208 -5.80 -18.36 8.36
N PHE A 209 -4.91 -18.82 7.49
CA PHE A 209 -4.89 -20.19 6.95
C PHE A 209 -4.37 -21.24 7.95
N GLY A 210 -5.10 -21.50 9.03
CA GLY A 210 -4.78 -22.53 10.02
C GLY A 210 -5.55 -23.83 9.78
N TRP A 211 -4.85 -24.88 9.32
CA TRP A 211 -5.44 -26.19 9.05
C TRP A 211 -4.53 -27.33 9.55
N ALA A 212 -5.11 -28.33 10.21
CA ALA A 212 -4.49 -29.62 10.43
C ALA A 212 -4.94 -30.59 9.34
N LEU A 213 -4.00 -31.08 8.53
CA LEU A 213 -4.29 -31.97 7.41
C LEU A 213 -4.46 -33.42 7.92
N GLY A 214 -5.67 -33.97 7.88
CA GLY A 214 -5.94 -35.37 8.20
C GLY A 214 -5.60 -36.32 7.04
N GLN A 215 -5.18 -37.55 7.39
CA GLN A 215 -4.83 -38.60 6.42
C GLN A 215 -5.81 -39.80 6.40
N HIS A 216 -6.81 -39.87 7.30
CA HIS A 216 -7.74 -41.00 7.42
C HIS A 216 -9.14 -40.66 6.90
N ARG A 217 -9.74 -41.62 6.17
CA ARG A 217 -10.91 -41.48 5.27
C ARG A 217 -12.29 -41.54 5.95
N ASP A 218 -12.36 -41.40 7.27
CA ASP A 218 -13.61 -41.63 7.99
C ASP A 218 -14.33 -40.29 8.24
N GLY A 219 -14.79 -39.62 7.16
CA GLY A 219 -15.64 -38.42 7.22
C GLY A 219 -15.44 -37.39 6.10
N TYR A 220 -16.47 -36.57 5.81
CA TYR A 220 -16.36 -35.38 4.96
C TYR A 220 -15.47 -34.31 5.64
N GLY A 221 -14.63 -33.58 4.90
CA GLY A 221 -13.83 -32.48 5.47
C GLY A 221 -12.56 -32.92 6.21
N LEU A 222 -11.72 -33.71 5.54
CA LEU A 222 -10.44 -34.28 6.03
C LEU A 222 -9.43 -33.30 6.66
N HIS A 223 -9.64 -31.99 6.54
CA HIS A 223 -8.80 -30.97 7.15
C HIS A 223 -9.55 -30.31 8.31
N GLN A 224 -8.96 -30.34 9.50
CA GLN A 224 -9.53 -29.69 10.68
C GLN A 224 -9.10 -28.22 10.70
N ARG A 225 -10.06 -27.30 10.69
CA ARG A 225 -9.76 -25.87 10.86
C ARG A 225 -9.23 -25.63 12.26
N ILE A 226 -8.10 -24.93 12.35
CA ILE A 226 -7.49 -24.49 13.61
C ILE A 226 -8.02 -23.09 13.93
N PRO A 227 -8.72 -22.89 15.07
CA PRO A 227 -9.18 -21.58 15.49
C PRO A 227 -8.04 -20.57 15.53
N GLN A 228 -8.26 -19.39 14.96
CA GLN A 228 -7.31 -18.27 15.00
C GLN A 228 -7.76 -17.34 16.11
N LEU A 229 -7.09 -17.36 17.26
CA LEU A 229 -7.56 -16.71 18.50
C LEU A 229 -6.91 -15.34 18.75
N GLY A 230 -5.89 -15.00 17.97
CA GLY A 230 -5.24 -13.70 18.03
C GLY A 230 -6.07 -12.61 17.37
N ARG A 231 -5.49 -11.41 17.34
CA ARG A 231 -6.09 -10.18 16.78
C ARG A 231 -5.20 -9.63 15.67
N VAL A 232 -5.64 -8.50 15.12
CA VAL A 232 -4.80 -7.58 14.35
C VAL A 232 -4.59 -6.30 15.15
N ILE A 233 -3.35 -5.84 15.23
CA ILE A 233 -2.96 -4.57 15.84
C ILE A 233 -2.36 -3.68 14.75
N LEU A 234 -3.03 -2.58 14.44
CA LEU A 234 -2.51 -1.55 13.54
C LEU A 234 -2.08 -0.34 14.39
N GLY A 235 -0.86 0.14 14.18
CA GLY A 235 -0.38 1.38 14.77
C GLY A 235 -1.04 2.62 14.18
N ASP A 236 -0.62 3.78 14.65
CA ASP A 236 -1.07 5.07 14.11
C ASP A 236 -0.56 5.28 12.68
N ASP A 237 -1.26 6.11 11.90
CA ASP A 237 -0.84 6.52 10.54
C ASP A 237 -0.63 5.34 9.57
N VAL A 238 -1.27 4.19 9.84
CA VAL A 238 -1.21 3.01 8.96
C VAL A 238 -2.17 3.16 7.79
N GLU A 239 -1.70 2.90 6.58
CA GLU A 239 -2.55 2.79 5.40
C GLU A 239 -2.64 1.33 4.93
N ILE A 240 -3.86 0.83 4.78
CA ILE A 240 -4.16 -0.49 4.21
C ILE A 240 -4.86 -0.29 2.87
N GLY A 241 -4.25 -0.77 1.80
CA GLY A 241 -4.67 -0.60 0.42
C GLY A 241 -5.98 -1.30 0.07
N ALA A 242 -6.54 -0.91 -1.07
CA ALA A 242 -7.80 -1.44 -1.56
C ALA A 242 -7.71 -2.95 -1.79
N ASN A 243 -8.72 -3.67 -1.29
CA ASN A 243 -8.78 -5.14 -1.32
C ASN A 243 -7.56 -5.86 -0.70
N ALA A 244 -6.72 -5.17 0.09
CA ALA A 244 -5.69 -5.83 0.88
C ALA A 244 -6.33 -6.62 2.02
N THR A 245 -5.69 -7.71 2.42
CA THR A 245 -6.18 -8.61 3.47
C THR A 245 -5.14 -8.76 4.56
N VAL A 246 -5.53 -8.51 5.80
CA VAL A 246 -4.71 -8.69 6.99
C VAL A 246 -5.36 -9.72 7.90
N ASP A 247 -4.76 -10.89 7.99
CA ASP A 247 -5.27 -11.98 8.81
C ASP A 247 -4.91 -11.75 10.28
N ARG A 248 -5.84 -12.08 11.18
CA ARG A 248 -5.57 -12.15 12.61
C ARG A 248 -4.65 -13.33 12.92
N GLY A 249 -3.87 -13.21 13.98
CA GLY A 249 -2.95 -14.27 14.35
C GLY A 249 -3.63 -15.52 14.94
N SER A 250 -2.90 -16.63 14.93
CA SER A 250 -3.39 -17.92 15.45
C SER A 250 -3.51 -17.97 16.97
N GLY A 251 -2.63 -17.24 17.67
CA GLY A 251 -2.58 -17.09 19.12
C GLY A 251 -1.94 -15.74 19.47
N PRO A 252 -0.67 -15.51 19.11
CA PRO A 252 -0.11 -14.15 19.05
C PRO A 252 -0.88 -13.28 18.05
N ASP A 253 -0.83 -11.97 18.21
CA ASP A 253 -1.46 -11.04 17.27
C ASP A 253 -0.62 -10.87 15.98
N THR A 254 -1.29 -10.51 14.89
CA THR A 254 -0.64 -9.90 13.71
C THR A 254 -0.46 -8.41 14.01
N VAL A 255 0.72 -7.85 13.74
CA VAL A 255 1.07 -6.47 14.13
C VAL A 255 1.63 -5.71 12.95
N ILE A 256 1.11 -4.50 12.71
CA ILE A 256 1.61 -3.56 11.70
C ILE A 256 1.94 -2.24 12.42
N GLY A 257 3.21 -1.86 12.38
CA GLY A 257 3.73 -0.68 13.09
C GLY A 257 3.32 0.65 12.48
N THR A 258 3.47 1.71 13.28
CA THR A 258 3.11 3.10 12.93
C THR A 258 3.71 3.57 11.61
N GLY A 259 2.91 4.29 10.81
CA GLY A 259 3.32 4.90 9.55
C GLY A 259 3.58 3.90 8.42
N THR A 260 3.23 2.63 8.60
CA THR A 260 3.40 1.61 7.56
C THR A 260 2.30 1.72 6.51
N VAL A 261 2.70 1.67 5.24
CA VAL A 261 1.81 1.77 4.08
C VAL A 261 1.83 0.46 3.31
N ILE A 262 0.67 -0.17 3.19
CA ILE A 262 0.46 -1.41 2.44
C ILE A 262 -0.44 -1.10 1.26
N ASP A 263 0.03 -1.35 0.05
CA ASP A 263 -0.69 -1.06 -1.19
C ASP A 263 -1.74 -2.15 -1.50
N ASN A 264 -2.50 -1.90 -2.57
CA ASN A 264 -3.64 -2.68 -2.99
C ASN A 264 -3.31 -4.17 -3.19
N HIS A 265 -4.28 -5.03 -2.88
CA HIS A 265 -4.19 -6.47 -3.08
C HIS A 265 -3.02 -7.18 -2.37
N CYS A 266 -2.42 -6.57 -1.34
CA CYS A 266 -1.43 -7.27 -0.52
C CYS A 266 -2.10 -8.29 0.42
N LEU A 267 -1.39 -9.37 0.73
CA LEU A 267 -1.80 -10.39 1.71
C LEU A 267 -0.82 -10.42 2.89
N ILE A 268 -1.31 -10.08 4.07
CA ILE A 268 -0.58 -10.20 5.33
C ILE A 268 -1.18 -11.38 6.10
N ALA A 269 -0.45 -12.49 6.14
CA ALA A 269 -0.92 -13.70 6.81
C ALA A 269 -0.88 -13.60 8.34
N HIS A 270 -1.41 -14.63 9.00
CA HIS A 270 -1.48 -14.71 10.46
C HIS A 270 -0.10 -14.60 11.14
N ASN A 271 -0.05 -13.92 12.29
CA ASN A 271 1.13 -13.74 13.15
C ASN A 271 2.27 -12.93 12.53
N VAL A 272 2.05 -12.33 11.35
CA VAL A 272 3.05 -11.46 10.73
C VAL A 272 3.30 -10.25 11.60
N ARG A 273 4.57 -9.82 11.67
CA ARG A 273 4.98 -8.60 12.36
C ARG A 273 5.70 -7.69 11.38
N ILE A 274 5.09 -6.56 11.07
CA ILE A 274 5.69 -5.51 10.25
C ILE A 274 6.02 -4.34 11.16
N GLY A 275 7.26 -3.87 11.09
CA GLY A 275 7.76 -2.72 11.82
C GLY A 275 7.11 -1.40 11.42
N GLN A 276 7.76 -0.32 11.81
CA GLN A 276 7.30 1.05 11.53
C GLN A 276 7.80 1.52 10.16
N ARG A 277 7.03 2.43 9.53
CA ARG A 277 7.40 3.12 8.29
C ARG A 277 7.79 2.18 7.14
N CYS A 278 7.26 0.96 7.15
CA CYS A 278 7.45 0.04 6.04
C CYS A 278 6.57 0.47 4.87
N VAL A 279 7.03 0.21 3.65
CA VAL A 279 6.23 0.46 2.44
C VAL A 279 6.17 -0.82 1.64
N MET A 280 4.96 -1.29 1.33
CA MET A 280 4.73 -2.49 0.53
C MET A 280 3.90 -2.16 -0.70
N ALA A 281 4.46 -2.36 -1.88
CA ALA A 281 3.75 -2.17 -3.14
C ALA A 281 2.88 -3.37 -3.53
N GLY A 282 1.90 -3.12 -4.39
CA GLY A 282 0.76 -4.00 -4.61
C GLY A 282 1.09 -5.43 -5.04
N PHE A 283 0.15 -6.33 -4.76
CA PHE A 283 0.25 -7.77 -4.99
C PHE A 283 1.42 -8.47 -4.27
N SER A 284 1.96 -7.85 -3.22
CA SER A 284 2.99 -8.48 -2.38
C SER A 284 2.37 -9.23 -1.21
N GLY A 285 3.08 -10.21 -0.69
CA GLY A 285 2.57 -11.03 0.41
C GLY A 285 3.64 -11.44 1.42
N VAL A 286 3.23 -11.48 2.70
CA VAL A 286 4.03 -12.04 3.79
C VAL A 286 3.32 -13.26 4.34
N ALA A 287 3.94 -14.42 4.21
CA ALA A 287 3.42 -15.66 4.77
C ALA A 287 3.55 -15.70 6.30
N GLY A 288 2.83 -16.63 6.92
CA GLY A 288 2.58 -16.64 8.36
C GLY A 288 3.84 -16.54 9.21
N SER A 289 3.76 -15.76 10.29
CA SER A 289 4.86 -15.51 11.23
C SER A 289 6.12 -14.87 10.62
N GLY A 290 6.05 -14.31 9.41
CA GLY A 290 7.13 -13.49 8.84
C GLY A 290 7.33 -12.19 9.63
N ILE A 291 8.57 -11.71 9.67
CA ILE A 291 8.95 -10.48 10.36
C ILE A 291 9.62 -9.53 9.36
N LEU A 292 9.03 -8.34 9.19
CA LEU A 292 9.69 -7.19 8.57
C LEU A 292 10.02 -6.21 9.69
N GLU A 293 11.29 -5.86 9.83
CA GLU A 293 11.69 -4.81 10.78
C GLU A 293 11.40 -3.42 10.21
N ASP A 294 11.78 -2.36 10.93
CA ASP A 294 11.45 -0.98 10.57
C ASP A 294 12.06 -0.55 9.23
N ASP A 295 11.39 0.38 8.55
CA ASP A 295 11.87 1.01 7.31
C ASP A 295 12.13 0.03 6.15
N VAL A 296 11.51 -1.15 6.17
CA VAL A 296 11.60 -2.13 5.07
C VAL A 296 10.74 -1.67 3.89
N VAL A 297 11.32 -1.71 2.69
CA VAL A 297 10.65 -1.38 1.43
C VAL A 297 10.48 -2.64 0.60
N VAL A 298 9.24 -2.95 0.22
CA VAL A 298 8.87 -4.13 -0.56
C VAL A 298 8.28 -3.69 -1.89
N GLY A 299 8.97 -3.98 -3.00
CA GLY A 299 8.50 -3.73 -4.35
C GLY A 299 7.30 -4.61 -4.73
N ALA A 300 6.63 -4.26 -5.82
CA ALA A 300 5.40 -4.95 -6.23
C ALA A 300 5.63 -6.44 -6.54
N ARG A 301 4.62 -7.28 -6.29
CA ARG A 301 4.67 -8.73 -6.54
C ARG A 301 5.83 -9.46 -5.85
N VAL A 302 6.17 -9.04 -4.63
CA VAL A 302 7.16 -9.75 -3.80
C VAL A 302 6.47 -10.78 -2.92
N SER A 303 7.06 -11.97 -2.82
CA SER A 303 6.61 -13.02 -1.89
C SER A 303 7.66 -13.25 -0.80
N ILE A 304 7.24 -13.15 0.47
CA ILE A 304 8.10 -13.38 1.63
C ILE A 304 7.61 -14.64 2.35
N LEU A 305 8.48 -15.65 2.47
CA LEU A 305 8.13 -16.92 3.12
C LEU A 305 7.85 -16.74 4.62
N GLY A 306 7.17 -17.72 5.22
CA GLY A 306 6.81 -17.68 6.63
C GLY A 306 8.02 -17.93 7.54
N HIS A 307 7.93 -17.47 8.79
CA HIS A 307 8.95 -17.69 9.82
C HIS A 307 10.36 -17.13 9.52
N ILE A 308 10.49 -16.22 8.55
CA ILE A 308 11.76 -15.55 8.25
C ILE A 308 11.72 -14.08 8.68
N ARG A 309 12.91 -13.47 8.77
CA ARG A 309 13.11 -12.07 9.15
C ARG A 309 13.80 -11.30 8.04
N VAL A 310 13.23 -10.16 7.67
CA VAL A 310 13.87 -9.15 6.80
C VAL A 310 14.26 -7.98 7.70
N GLY A 311 15.58 -7.75 7.83
CA GLY A 311 16.10 -6.75 8.74
C GLY A 311 15.85 -5.31 8.32
N ALA A 312 15.96 -4.39 9.26
CA ALA A 312 15.54 -2.99 9.12
C ALA A 312 16.21 -2.27 7.93
N GLY A 313 15.49 -1.37 7.26
CA GLY A 313 16.00 -0.59 6.13
C GLY A 313 16.31 -1.41 4.87
N THR A 314 15.88 -2.66 4.80
CA THR A 314 16.09 -3.52 3.62
C THR A 314 15.12 -3.15 2.50
N VAL A 315 15.62 -3.13 1.27
CA VAL A 315 14.81 -2.94 0.05
C VAL A 315 14.72 -4.26 -0.70
N VAL A 316 13.51 -4.78 -0.91
CA VAL A 316 13.24 -5.97 -1.72
C VAL A 316 12.68 -5.53 -3.06
N MET A 317 13.43 -5.78 -4.14
CA MET A 317 13.06 -5.35 -5.49
C MET A 317 11.82 -6.11 -5.99
N ALA A 318 11.03 -5.45 -6.85
CA ALA A 318 9.80 -6.01 -7.40
C ALA A 318 10.00 -7.40 -8.04
N GLY A 319 9.00 -8.27 -7.89
CA GLY A 319 9.00 -9.63 -8.45
C GLY A 319 9.91 -10.64 -7.73
N SER A 320 10.49 -10.29 -6.59
CA SER A 320 11.43 -11.16 -5.86
C SER A 320 10.72 -12.14 -4.91
N GLN A 321 11.39 -13.25 -4.59
CA GLN A 321 10.91 -14.23 -3.61
C GLN A 321 11.93 -14.40 -2.48
N VAL A 322 11.60 -13.92 -1.29
CA VAL A 322 12.47 -14.01 -0.11
C VAL A 322 12.25 -15.34 0.59
N THR A 323 13.23 -16.24 0.48
CA THR A 323 13.12 -17.63 0.97
C THR A 323 13.87 -17.91 2.28
N LYS A 324 14.64 -16.93 2.78
CA LYS A 324 15.43 -17.02 4.02
C LYS A 324 15.53 -15.65 4.70
N SER A 325 15.97 -15.63 5.94
CA SER A 325 16.20 -14.38 6.67
C SER A 325 17.41 -13.61 6.13
N PHE A 326 17.34 -12.28 6.21
CA PHE A 326 18.41 -11.37 5.81
C PHE A 326 18.63 -10.30 6.90
N PRO A 327 19.89 -9.88 7.15
CA PRO A 327 20.17 -8.73 8.00
C PRO A 327 19.63 -7.43 7.38
N GLY A 328 19.63 -6.35 8.16
CA GLY A 328 19.17 -5.03 7.73
C GLY A 328 20.11 -4.33 6.72
N GLY A 329 19.59 -3.27 6.10
CA GLY A 329 20.31 -2.41 5.17
C GLY A 329 20.64 -3.05 3.83
N MET A 330 20.00 -4.19 3.50
CA MET A 330 20.27 -4.91 2.26
C MET A 330 19.44 -4.37 1.09
N ARG A 331 19.91 -4.67 -0.13
CA ARG A 331 19.08 -4.63 -1.33
C ARG A 331 18.97 -6.04 -1.86
N LEU A 332 17.76 -6.56 -1.99
CA LEU A 332 17.49 -7.94 -2.35
C LEU A 332 16.77 -8.01 -3.70
N SER A 333 17.14 -8.96 -4.55
CA SER A 333 16.40 -9.22 -5.79
C SER A 333 16.48 -10.68 -6.23
N GLY A 334 15.48 -11.14 -6.98
CA GLY A 334 15.50 -12.44 -7.66
C GLY A 334 14.58 -13.49 -7.04
N VAL A 335 14.58 -14.67 -7.66
CA VAL A 335 13.79 -15.84 -7.25
C VAL A 335 14.72 -17.07 -7.30
N PRO A 336 15.24 -17.56 -6.17
CA PRO A 336 15.14 -16.97 -4.82
C PRO A 336 15.91 -15.64 -4.73
N ALA A 337 15.53 -14.78 -3.78
CA ALA A 337 16.17 -13.49 -3.59
C ALA A 337 17.59 -13.64 -3.01
N THR A 338 18.52 -12.88 -3.55
CA THR A 338 19.90 -12.72 -3.06
C THR A 338 20.25 -11.24 -2.99
N GLU A 339 21.47 -10.89 -2.56
CA GLU A 339 21.93 -9.50 -2.61
C GLU A 339 21.89 -8.99 -4.07
N HIS A 340 21.43 -7.76 -4.25
CA HIS A 340 21.08 -7.23 -5.57
C HIS A 340 22.23 -7.25 -6.58
N ARG A 341 23.45 -6.85 -6.17
CA ARG A 341 24.61 -6.88 -7.06
C ARG A 341 25.03 -8.31 -7.40
N GLN A 342 24.93 -9.23 -6.43
CA GLN A 342 25.14 -10.64 -6.68
C GLN A 342 24.14 -11.17 -7.73
N TYR A 343 22.84 -10.92 -7.56
CA TYR A 343 21.82 -11.35 -8.52
C TYR A 343 22.07 -10.80 -9.93
N LEU A 344 22.43 -9.52 -10.06
CA LEU A 344 22.75 -8.93 -11.37
C LEU A 344 23.95 -9.59 -12.04
N ARG A 345 24.98 -9.97 -11.27
CA ARG A 345 26.14 -10.71 -11.79
C ARG A 345 25.74 -12.11 -12.24
N GLU A 346 24.95 -12.84 -11.46
CA GLU A 346 24.43 -14.15 -11.81
C GLU A 346 23.63 -14.11 -13.12
N GLN A 347 22.75 -13.11 -13.26
CA GLN A 347 21.97 -12.90 -14.48
C GLN A 347 22.84 -12.55 -15.69
N ALA A 348 23.86 -11.70 -15.52
CA ALA A 348 24.80 -11.38 -16.59
C ALA A 348 25.57 -12.64 -17.06
N THR A 349 26.05 -13.46 -16.12
CA THR A 349 26.73 -14.73 -16.42
C THR A 349 25.81 -15.70 -17.15
N LEU A 350 24.57 -15.87 -16.69
CA LEU A 350 23.59 -16.73 -17.35
C LEU A 350 23.30 -16.28 -18.79
N ARG A 351 23.17 -14.97 -19.02
CA ARG A 351 23.00 -14.41 -20.38
C ARG A 351 24.20 -14.70 -21.28
N GLN A 352 25.41 -14.58 -20.76
CA GLN A 352 26.63 -14.91 -21.50
C GLN A 352 26.70 -16.40 -21.86
N LEU A 353 26.39 -17.30 -20.91
CA LEU A 353 26.38 -18.75 -21.17
C LEU A 353 25.32 -19.15 -22.20
N ALA A 354 24.13 -18.55 -22.13
CA ALA A 354 23.06 -18.78 -23.10
C ALA A 354 23.45 -18.31 -24.52
N GLN A 355 24.22 -17.23 -24.63
CA GLN A 355 24.75 -16.75 -25.92
C GLN A 355 25.91 -17.62 -26.44
N GLN A 356 26.64 -18.31 -25.56
CA GLN A 356 27.80 -19.12 -25.89
C GLN A 356 27.47 -20.57 -26.26
N GLN A 357 26.25 -21.06 -25.98
CA GLN A 357 25.81 -22.33 -26.55
C GLN A 357 25.57 -22.13 -28.06
N PRO A 358 26.36 -22.76 -28.96
CA PRO A 358 25.95 -22.88 -30.35
C PRO A 358 24.63 -23.66 -30.38
N ASP A 359 23.74 -23.38 -31.33
CA ASP A 359 22.56 -24.21 -31.60
C ASP A 359 22.98 -25.69 -31.51
N ALA A 360 22.64 -26.34 -30.40
CA ALA A 360 22.80 -27.77 -30.25
C ALA A 360 21.79 -28.34 -31.22
N GLY A 361 22.29 -28.64 -32.43
CA GLY A 361 21.55 -28.88 -33.66
C GLY A 361 20.05 -29.07 -33.47
N THR A 362 19.25 -28.12 -33.96
CA THR A 362 17.95 -28.46 -34.48
C THR A 362 18.16 -29.44 -35.64
N GLU A 363 18.38 -30.71 -35.34
CA GLU A 363 17.96 -31.75 -36.26
C GLU A 363 16.44 -31.56 -36.42
N PRO A 364 15.95 -31.37 -37.65
CA PRO A 364 14.51 -31.43 -37.86
C PRO A 364 14.08 -32.82 -37.38
N LEU A 365 13.02 -32.88 -36.58
CA LEU A 365 12.38 -34.13 -36.16
C LEU A 365 11.88 -34.88 -37.41
N THR A 366 12.77 -35.58 -38.11
CA THR A 366 12.43 -36.50 -39.19
C THR A 366 12.13 -37.85 -38.54
N GLY A 367 10.85 -38.06 -38.25
CA GLY A 367 10.16 -39.34 -38.25
C GLY A 367 10.81 -40.54 -37.53
N SER A 368 10.34 -40.81 -36.32
CA SER A 368 9.79 -42.13 -35.99
C SER A 368 8.90 -41.99 -34.75
N THR A 369 7.60 -42.17 -34.93
CA THR A 369 6.63 -42.31 -33.84
C THR A 369 7.07 -43.50 -32.96
N PRO A 370 7.35 -43.31 -31.66
CA PRO A 370 7.56 -44.45 -30.79
C PRO A 370 6.22 -45.19 -30.61
N PRO A 371 6.21 -46.53 -30.49
CA PRO A 371 4.97 -47.28 -30.29
C PRO A 371 4.34 -46.84 -28.97
N VAL A 372 3.10 -46.37 -29.05
CA VAL A 372 2.25 -46.09 -27.89
C VAL A 372 1.99 -47.41 -27.19
N ASN A 373 2.66 -47.64 -26.07
CA ASN A 373 2.30 -48.73 -25.18
C ASN A 373 1.03 -48.31 -24.42
N ALA A 374 -0.12 -48.77 -24.91
CA ALA A 374 -1.40 -48.56 -24.27
C ALA A 374 -1.51 -49.48 -23.04
N SER A 375 -1.03 -49.02 -21.89
CA SER A 375 -1.39 -49.57 -20.59
C SER A 375 -1.70 -48.47 -19.58
N GLN A 376 -3.01 -48.21 -19.47
CA GLN A 376 -3.74 -47.85 -18.25
C GLN A 376 -3.23 -46.67 -17.40
N THR A 377 -3.78 -45.47 -17.64
CA THR A 377 -4.39 -44.64 -16.57
C THR A 377 -5.23 -43.52 -17.19
N THR A 378 -6.46 -43.84 -17.60
CA THR A 378 -7.49 -42.81 -17.84
C THR A 378 -8.00 -42.32 -16.49
N ALA A 379 -7.56 -41.14 -16.07
CA ALA A 379 -8.26 -40.37 -15.04
C ALA A 379 -9.62 -39.95 -15.62
N GLN A 380 -10.68 -40.61 -15.16
CA GLN A 380 -12.05 -40.25 -15.53
C GLN A 380 -12.42 -38.92 -14.87
N ILE A 381 -12.83 -37.95 -15.70
CA ILE A 381 -13.53 -36.74 -15.30
C ILE A 381 -15.00 -37.13 -15.04
N PRO A 382 -15.58 -36.91 -13.85
CA PRO A 382 -16.99 -37.22 -13.63
C PRO A 382 -17.86 -36.18 -14.32
N THR A 383 -18.75 -36.64 -15.21
CA THR A 383 -19.86 -35.86 -15.76
C THR A 383 -21.03 -35.83 -14.76
N PRO A 384 -21.86 -34.76 -14.75
CA PRO A 384 -22.94 -34.60 -13.79
C PRO A 384 -24.08 -35.59 -14.08
N ILE A 385 -24.59 -36.23 -13.03
CA ILE A 385 -25.70 -37.18 -13.11
C ILE A 385 -26.98 -36.42 -13.47
N SER A 386 -27.55 -36.76 -14.62
CA SER A 386 -28.89 -36.35 -15.03
C SER A 386 -29.93 -37.17 -14.29
N ASP A 387 -30.87 -36.46 -13.67
CA ASP A 387 -32.11 -36.97 -13.11
C ASP A 387 -33.00 -37.58 -14.21
N LYS A 388 -33.33 -38.86 -14.08
CA LYS A 388 -34.52 -39.49 -14.67
C LYS A 388 -34.96 -40.63 -13.76
N GLY A 389 -36.11 -40.45 -13.14
CA GLY A 389 -36.81 -41.54 -12.47
C GLY A 389 -37.22 -42.65 -13.42
N ASP A 390 -37.47 -43.83 -12.86
CA ASP A 390 -38.65 -44.58 -13.22
C ASP A 390 -39.09 -45.47 -12.05
N THR A 391 -40.35 -45.81 -12.16
CA THR A 391 -41.32 -46.38 -11.25
C THR A 391 -41.18 -47.91 -11.07
N THR A 392 -41.89 -48.38 -10.04
CA THR A 392 -42.52 -49.72 -9.85
C THR A 392 -41.85 -50.83 -9.01
N ASN A 393 -42.63 -51.18 -7.97
CA ASN A 393 -43.01 -52.51 -7.46
C ASN A 393 -42.09 -53.30 -6.52
N GLY A 394 -42.64 -53.55 -5.32
CA GLY A 394 -42.16 -54.46 -4.29
C GLY A 394 -42.73 -54.09 -2.93
#